data_AF-A0A429WJ35-F1
#
_entry.id   AF-A0A429WJ35-F1
#
_cell.length_a   1.000
_cell.length_b   1.000
_cell.length_c   1.000
_cell.angle_alpha   90.00
_cell.angle_beta   90.00
_cell.angle_gamma   90.00
#
_symmetry.space_group_name_H-M   'P 1'
#
loop_
_entity.id
_entity.type
_entity.pdbx_description
1 polymer ?
#
loop_
_entity_poly.entity_id
_entity_poly.type
_entity_poly.pdbx_seq_one_letter_code
_entity_poly.pdbx_strand_id
1 'polypeptide(L)'
;MESLAERSCKMKQEQRPRIRLSRNGPYLVTVDDLTNSKGERLQGWNGVALCRCGASNRKPFCDSSHIRIGFSDDRPQNSAPCAVANHRGAAQPGSSDVNAPSIRIARNGPYEVQGFELDTDNWSEGASRERYFLCRCGGSKNKPFCDGTHRSIQFRDDNN
;
A
#
# COMPACT_ATOMS: atom_id res chain seq x y z
N MET A 1 12.71 33.21 -27.49
CA MET A 1 13.25 33.32 -26.12
C MET A 1 12.14 32.87 -25.18
N GLU A 2 12.00 31.56 -24.97
CA GLU A 2 11.06 30.99 -24.00
C GLU A 2 11.51 31.29 -22.57
N SER A 3 10.57 31.65 -21.70
CA SER A 3 10.86 32.19 -20.38
C SER A 3 11.32 31.10 -19.40
N LEU A 4 12.14 31.48 -18.42
CA LEU A 4 12.59 30.61 -17.33
C LEU A 4 11.44 30.01 -16.49
N ALA A 5 10.25 30.61 -16.53
CA ALA A 5 9.04 30.10 -15.87
C ALA A 5 8.45 28.86 -16.57
N GLU A 6 8.54 28.79 -17.90
CA GLU A 6 8.00 27.68 -18.70
C GLU A 6 8.87 26.43 -18.63
N ARG A 7 10.18 26.60 -18.39
CA ARG A 7 11.11 25.50 -18.13
C ARG A 7 10.85 24.79 -16.81
N SER A 8 10.27 25.47 -15.82
CA SER A 8 9.91 24.88 -14.53
C SER A 8 8.68 23.96 -14.63
N CYS A 9 7.77 24.25 -15.56
CA CYS A 9 6.54 23.46 -15.75
C CYS A 9 6.79 22.13 -16.50
N LYS A 10 7.94 21.99 -17.17
CA LYS A 10 8.28 20.82 -18.03
C LYS A 10 9.22 19.79 -17.39
N MET A 11 9.40 19.83 -16.07
CA MET A 11 10.24 18.87 -15.31
C MET A 11 9.49 18.07 -14.23
N LYS A 12 8.17 18.24 -14.07
CA LYS A 12 7.37 17.33 -13.23
C LYS A 12 6.80 16.22 -14.10
N GLN A 13 7.68 15.41 -14.69
CA GLN A 13 7.24 14.13 -15.23
C GLN A 13 6.54 13.38 -14.11
N GLU A 14 5.30 13.00 -14.40
CA GLU A 14 4.41 12.03 -13.77
C GLU A 14 5.15 10.79 -13.24
N GLN A 15 5.98 10.94 -12.20
CA GLN A 15 6.49 9.80 -11.45
C GLN A 15 5.28 9.27 -10.68
N ARG A 16 4.65 8.22 -11.23
CA ARG A 16 3.60 7.50 -10.53
C ARG A 16 4.19 7.07 -9.18
N PRO A 17 3.54 7.41 -8.07
CA PRO A 17 4.08 7.08 -6.78
C PRO A 17 4.13 5.57 -6.62
N ARG A 18 5.15 5.07 -5.92
CA ARG A 18 5.48 3.65 -5.91
C ARG A 18 5.51 3.08 -4.50
N ILE A 19 5.10 1.82 -4.40
CA ILE A 19 5.18 1.01 -3.19
C ILE A 19 6.17 -0.12 -3.44
N ARG A 20 7.23 -0.17 -2.65
CA ARG A 20 8.22 -1.23 -2.70
C ARG A 20 8.04 -2.22 -1.57
N LEU A 21 8.33 -3.48 -1.84
CA LEU A 21 8.30 -4.56 -0.85
C LEU A 21 9.69 -4.75 -0.28
N SER A 22 9.83 -4.59 1.04
CA SER A 22 11.04 -5.07 1.73
C SER A 22 10.87 -6.55 2.06
N ARG A 23 11.91 -7.37 1.77
CA ARG A 23 11.93 -8.80 2.12
C ARG A 23 11.74 -8.96 3.63
N ASN A 24 10.81 -9.82 4.03
CA ASN A 24 10.45 -10.01 5.45
C ASN A 24 10.17 -8.70 6.20
N GLY A 25 9.77 -7.65 5.48
CA GLY A 25 9.81 -6.29 5.98
C GLY A 25 8.56 -5.47 5.63
N PRO A 26 8.59 -4.16 5.89
CA PRO A 26 7.46 -3.26 5.66
C PRO A 26 7.22 -2.95 4.18
N TYR A 27 6.09 -2.29 3.89
CA TYR A 27 5.87 -1.62 2.62
C TYR A 27 6.55 -0.25 2.64
N LEU A 28 7.39 0.03 1.65
CA LEU A 28 8.07 1.32 1.51
C LEU A 28 7.32 2.16 0.47
N VAL A 29 6.61 3.16 0.93
CA VAL A 29 5.83 4.06 0.08
C VAL A 29 6.65 5.31 -0.18
N THR A 30 6.99 5.58 -1.44
CA THR A 30 7.76 6.77 -1.84
C THR A 30 6.85 7.70 -2.65
N VAL A 31 6.68 8.92 -2.14
CA VAL A 31 5.97 10.02 -2.82
C VAL A 31 6.75 11.32 -2.60
N ASP A 32 6.72 12.21 -3.59
CA ASP A 32 7.41 13.50 -3.52
C ASP A 32 6.78 14.49 -2.52
N ASP A 33 5.46 14.39 -2.28
CA ASP A 33 4.69 15.32 -1.45
C ASP A 33 3.76 14.59 -0.47
N LEU A 34 4.35 13.85 0.48
CA LEU A 34 3.56 13.16 1.51
C LEU A 34 3.02 14.18 2.51
N THR A 35 1.70 14.32 2.57
CA THR A 35 1.00 15.12 3.58
C THR A 35 0.08 14.26 4.43
N ASN A 36 -0.06 14.59 5.71
CA ASN A 36 -1.05 13.95 6.57
C ASN A 36 -2.44 14.59 6.37
N SER A 37 -3.46 14.06 7.03
CA SER A 37 -4.83 14.60 6.98
C SER A 37 -4.98 16.05 7.49
N LYS A 38 -3.97 16.58 8.18
CA LYS A 38 -3.91 17.98 8.64
C LYS A 38 -3.21 18.90 7.63
N GLY A 39 -2.79 18.37 6.48
CA GLY A 39 -2.02 19.11 5.47
C GLY A 39 -0.56 19.34 5.86
N GLU A 40 -0.08 18.74 6.95
CA GLU A 40 1.33 18.85 7.35
C GLU A 40 2.17 17.98 6.43
N ARG A 41 3.20 18.58 5.82
CA ARG A 41 4.20 17.83 5.05
C ARG A 41 4.97 16.93 6.00
N LEU A 42 4.89 15.62 5.76
CA LEU A 42 5.73 14.64 6.42
C LEU A 42 7.14 14.76 5.81
N GLN A 43 7.93 15.71 6.32
CA GLN A 43 9.31 15.93 5.87
C GLN A 43 10.18 14.72 6.22
N GLY A 44 10.41 13.87 5.23
CA GLY A 44 11.40 12.81 5.25
C GLY A 44 11.75 12.49 3.80
N TRP A 45 12.99 12.75 3.41
CA TRP A 45 13.50 12.63 2.03
C TRP A 45 13.36 11.23 1.38
N ASN A 46 12.73 10.23 2.03
CA ASN A 46 12.79 8.82 1.64
C ASN A 46 11.47 8.03 1.74
N GLY A 47 10.31 8.70 1.89
CA GLY A 47 9.01 8.01 1.98
C GLY A 47 8.69 7.44 3.37
N VAL A 48 7.64 6.62 3.46
CA VAL A 48 7.15 6.02 4.73
C VAL A 48 7.13 4.50 4.69
N ALA A 49 7.40 3.89 5.85
CA ALA A 49 7.34 2.44 6.04
C ALA A 49 6.02 2.03 6.70
N LEU A 50 5.12 1.36 5.96
CA LEU A 50 3.86 0.83 6.48
C LEU A 50 4.03 -0.60 6.99
N CYS A 51 3.37 -0.92 8.09
CA CYS A 51 3.42 -2.23 8.73
C CYS A 51 2.75 -3.30 7.86
N ARG A 52 3.53 -4.30 7.43
CA ARG A 52 3.03 -5.46 6.69
C ARG A 52 2.72 -6.67 7.59
N CYS A 53 3.36 -6.72 8.76
CA CYS A 53 3.36 -7.91 9.62
C CYS A 53 2.24 -7.94 10.68
N GLY A 54 1.51 -6.85 10.88
CA GLY A 54 0.43 -6.76 11.89
C GLY A 54 0.89 -6.63 13.34
N ALA A 55 2.19 -6.74 13.64
CA ALA A 55 2.71 -6.72 15.01
C ALA A 55 3.19 -5.34 15.51
N SER A 56 3.13 -4.29 14.67
CA SER A 56 3.63 -2.98 15.09
C SER A 56 2.80 -2.35 16.20
N ASN A 57 3.43 -1.62 17.11
CA ASN A 57 2.75 -0.81 18.13
C ASN A 57 2.46 0.61 17.65
N ARG A 58 3.03 1.02 16.51
CA ARG A 58 2.84 2.33 15.89
C ARG A 58 2.08 2.24 14.57
N LYS A 59 1.18 1.26 14.45
CA LYS A 59 0.32 1.09 13.27
C LYS A 59 -0.34 2.43 12.94
N PRO A 60 -0.40 2.81 11.65
CA PRO A 60 -0.08 2.01 10.46
C PRO A 60 1.41 1.90 10.11
N PHE A 61 2.30 2.57 10.83
CA PHE A 61 3.73 2.61 10.54
C PHE A 61 4.48 1.39 11.07
N CYS A 62 5.63 1.10 10.49
CA CYS A 62 6.53 0.05 10.95
C CYS A 62 7.42 0.55 12.10
N ASP A 63 7.56 -0.25 13.16
CA ASP A 63 8.43 -0.01 14.32
C ASP A 63 9.47 -1.14 14.49
N SER A 64 9.82 -1.82 13.39
CA SER A 64 10.74 -2.97 13.37
C SER A 64 10.26 -4.24 14.10
N SER A 65 9.02 -4.29 14.59
CA SER A 65 8.44 -5.48 15.23
C SER A 65 8.48 -6.74 14.35
N HIS A 66 8.52 -6.60 13.03
CA HIS A 66 8.62 -7.70 12.07
C HIS A 66 9.87 -8.57 12.26
N ILE A 67 10.98 -8.00 12.75
CA ILE A 67 12.21 -8.74 13.07
C ILE A 67 11.97 -9.63 14.30
N ARG A 68 11.40 -9.05 15.36
CA ARG A 68 11.16 -9.73 16.64
C ARG A 68 10.20 -10.92 16.51
N ILE A 69 9.19 -10.80 15.65
CA ILE A 69 8.20 -11.87 15.44
C ILE A 69 8.60 -12.84 14.32
N GLY A 70 9.76 -12.66 13.68
CA GLY A 70 10.21 -13.50 12.57
C GLY A 70 9.24 -13.49 11.39
N PHE A 71 8.70 -12.31 11.03
CA PHE A 71 7.77 -12.20 9.92
C PHE A 71 8.41 -12.67 8.62
N SER A 72 7.77 -13.62 7.93
CA SER A 72 8.17 -14.06 6.59
C SER A 72 7.16 -13.61 5.54
N ASP A 73 7.69 -13.10 4.42
CA ASP A 73 6.90 -12.79 3.24
C ASP A 73 6.82 -13.92 2.20
N ASP A 74 7.28 -15.11 2.56
CA ASP A 74 7.19 -16.30 1.72
C ASP A 74 5.75 -16.61 1.34
N ARG A 75 5.61 -16.92 0.05
CA ARG A 75 4.38 -17.37 -0.57
C ARG A 75 4.54 -18.87 -0.90
N PRO A 76 3.69 -19.77 -0.39
CA PRO A 76 3.79 -21.18 -0.76
C PRO A 76 3.57 -21.34 -2.27
N GLN A 77 4.36 -22.20 -2.93
CA GLN A 77 4.47 -22.31 -4.40
C GLN A 77 3.21 -22.79 -5.15
N ASN A 78 2.03 -22.76 -4.51
CA ASN A 78 0.76 -23.11 -5.13
C ASN A 78 -0.42 -22.34 -4.50
N SER A 79 -0.12 -21.15 -3.95
CA SER A 79 -1.17 -20.31 -3.38
C SER A 79 -1.98 -19.72 -4.52
N ALA A 80 -3.31 -19.86 -4.42
CA ALA A 80 -4.28 -19.49 -5.43
C ALA A 80 -3.93 -18.14 -6.11
N PRO A 81 -4.20 -17.99 -7.42
CA PRO A 81 -4.20 -16.67 -8.05
C PRO A 81 -5.04 -15.73 -7.19
N CYS A 82 -4.70 -14.44 -7.18
CA CYS A 82 -5.36 -13.36 -6.47
C CYS A 82 -6.88 -13.44 -6.71
N ALA A 83 -7.52 -14.30 -5.92
CA ALA A 83 -8.94 -14.40 -5.86
C ALA A 83 -9.29 -13.07 -5.24
N VAL A 84 -9.90 -12.22 -6.06
CA VAL A 84 -10.62 -11.02 -5.67
C VAL A 84 -11.32 -11.31 -4.36
N ALA A 85 -10.63 -11.04 -3.24
CA ALA A 85 -11.20 -11.25 -1.93
C ALA A 85 -12.43 -10.37 -1.93
N ASN A 86 -13.58 -10.96 -1.60
CA ASN A 86 -14.91 -10.35 -1.51
C ASN A 86 -14.93 -9.14 -0.54
N HIS A 87 -14.19 -8.10 -0.87
CA HIS A 87 -14.38 -6.75 -0.42
C HIS A 87 -15.51 -6.24 -1.31
N ARG A 88 -16.75 -6.32 -0.80
CA ARG A 88 -17.87 -5.56 -1.38
C ARG A 88 -17.47 -4.08 -1.31
N GLY A 89 -16.96 -3.62 -2.43
CA GLY A 89 -16.33 -2.33 -2.68
C GLY A 89 -15.92 -2.28 -4.15
N ALA A 90 -16.81 -2.79 -5.01
CA ALA A 90 -16.78 -2.50 -6.43
C ALA A 90 -16.71 -0.99 -6.63
N ALA A 91 -16.01 -0.59 -7.68
CA ALA A 91 -15.97 0.76 -8.19
C ALA A 91 -17.33 1.47 -7.99
N GLN A 92 -17.31 2.58 -7.25
CA GLN A 92 -18.25 3.65 -7.52
C GLN A 92 -17.54 4.58 -8.51
N PRO A 93 -17.92 4.60 -9.80
CA PRO A 93 -17.49 5.64 -10.73
C PRO A 93 -18.30 6.89 -10.39
N GLY A 94 -17.65 7.89 -9.79
CA GLY A 94 -18.38 9.11 -9.42
C GLY A 94 -17.57 10.12 -8.60
N SER A 95 -16.49 10.65 -9.16
CA SER A 95 -16.02 12.03 -8.87
C SER A 95 -14.85 12.36 -9.79
N SER A 96 -14.91 13.51 -10.47
CA SER A 96 -14.12 13.91 -11.63
C SER A 96 -12.63 14.24 -11.40
N ASP A 97 -11.98 13.62 -10.40
CA ASP A 97 -10.54 13.67 -10.14
C ASP A 97 -9.99 12.24 -9.89
N VAL A 98 -10.22 11.35 -10.86
CA VAL A 98 -10.27 9.88 -10.67
C VAL A 98 -8.95 9.12 -10.44
N ASN A 99 -7.79 9.79 -10.46
CA ASN A 99 -6.47 9.13 -10.39
C ASN A 99 -5.53 9.66 -9.30
N ALA A 100 -6.04 10.43 -8.33
CA ALA A 100 -5.22 10.89 -7.23
C ALA A 100 -4.70 9.69 -6.40
N PRO A 101 -3.38 9.60 -6.17
CA PRO A 101 -2.79 8.51 -5.41
C PRO A 101 -3.25 8.57 -3.94
N SER A 102 -3.88 7.50 -3.45
CA SER A 102 -4.32 7.40 -2.06
C SER A 102 -4.10 6.01 -1.48
N ILE A 103 -3.77 5.97 -0.17
CA ILE A 103 -3.70 4.74 0.62
C ILE A 103 -4.66 4.92 1.80
N ARG A 104 -5.71 4.09 1.84
CA ARG A 104 -6.67 4.05 2.95
C ARG A 104 -6.41 2.82 3.80
N ILE A 105 -6.68 2.95 5.09
CA ILE A 105 -6.50 1.88 6.06
C ILE A 105 -7.89 1.38 6.45
N ALA A 106 -8.21 0.14 6.07
CA ALA A 106 -9.48 -0.45 6.49
C ALA A 106 -9.38 -0.89 7.96
N ARG A 107 -10.40 -0.56 8.77
CA ARG A 107 -10.49 -0.99 10.17
C ARG A 107 -10.36 -2.52 10.25
N ASN A 108 -9.41 -3.01 11.05
CA ASN A 108 -9.11 -4.45 11.18
C ASN A 108 -8.87 -5.17 9.84
N GLY A 109 -8.53 -4.41 8.80
CA GLY A 109 -8.52 -4.86 7.41
C GLY A 109 -7.23 -4.49 6.67
N PRO A 110 -7.22 -4.68 5.34
CA PRO A 110 -6.07 -4.40 4.49
C PRO A 110 -5.80 -2.91 4.30
N TYR A 111 -4.70 -2.59 3.62
CA TYR A 111 -4.52 -1.28 2.99
C TYR A 111 -5.24 -1.27 1.65
N GLU A 112 -6.10 -0.29 1.41
CA GLU A 112 -6.72 -0.03 0.12
C GLU A 112 -5.85 0.99 -0.62
N VAL A 113 -5.22 0.56 -1.71
CA VAL A 113 -4.28 1.39 -2.46
C VAL A 113 -4.92 1.77 -3.78
N GLN A 114 -4.83 3.04 -4.15
CA GLN A 114 -5.25 3.57 -5.44
C GLN A 114 -4.19 4.49 -6.02
N GLY A 115 -3.89 4.35 -7.31
CA GLY A 115 -2.99 5.27 -8.03
C GLY A 115 -1.50 5.10 -7.72
N PHE A 116 -1.10 4.00 -7.08
CA PHE A 116 0.31 3.65 -6.84
C PHE A 116 0.74 2.42 -7.64
N GLU A 117 1.96 2.45 -8.16
CA GLU A 117 2.60 1.26 -8.73
C GLU A 117 3.19 0.38 -7.62
N LEU A 118 2.94 -0.93 -7.67
CA LEU A 118 3.51 -1.90 -6.74
C LEU A 118 4.71 -2.59 -7.41
N ASP A 119 5.85 -2.56 -6.75
CA ASP A 119 7.11 -3.20 -7.17
C ASP A 119 7.02 -4.72 -6.93
N THR A 120 6.19 -5.40 -7.74
CA THR A 120 6.04 -6.86 -7.76
C THR A 120 5.57 -7.34 -9.12
N ASP A 121 6.12 -8.48 -9.55
CA ASP A 121 5.69 -9.17 -10.77
C ASP A 121 4.55 -10.18 -10.50
N ASN A 122 4.23 -10.43 -9.22
CA ASN A 122 3.31 -11.48 -8.77
C ASN A 122 1.82 -11.07 -8.87
N TRP A 123 1.45 -10.37 -9.93
CA TRP A 123 0.06 -10.03 -10.23
C TRP A 123 -0.68 -11.26 -10.75
N SER A 124 -1.97 -11.33 -10.48
CA SER A 124 -2.83 -12.36 -11.08
C SER A 124 -3.54 -11.81 -12.30
N GLU A 125 -3.88 -12.71 -13.21
CA GLU A 125 -4.63 -12.37 -14.41
C GLU A 125 -5.94 -11.66 -14.03
N GLY A 126 -6.18 -10.48 -14.64
CA GLY A 126 -7.35 -9.65 -14.34
C GLY A 126 -7.24 -8.76 -13.09
N ALA A 127 -6.12 -8.75 -12.37
CA ALA A 127 -5.94 -7.84 -11.24
C ALA A 127 -5.79 -6.38 -11.70
N SER A 128 -6.54 -5.46 -11.09
CA SER A 128 -6.40 -4.02 -11.37
C SER A 128 -5.08 -3.49 -10.79
N ARG A 129 -4.35 -2.75 -11.63
CA ARG A 129 -3.16 -2.00 -11.23
C ARG A 129 -3.50 -0.59 -10.74
N GLU A 130 -4.73 -0.13 -10.96
CA GLU A 130 -5.19 1.16 -10.45
C GLU A 130 -5.66 1.09 -9.01
N ARG A 131 -6.31 -0.01 -8.60
CA ARG A 131 -6.80 -0.22 -7.24
C ARG A 131 -6.61 -1.66 -6.76
N TYR A 132 -5.98 -1.84 -5.61
CA TYR A 132 -5.72 -3.16 -5.03
C TYR A 132 -5.64 -3.12 -3.50
N PHE A 133 -5.67 -4.30 -2.87
CA PHE A 133 -5.67 -4.46 -1.41
C PHE A 133 -4.40 -5.16 -0.93
N LEU A 134 -3.62 -4.51 -0.07
CA LEU A 134 -2.39 -5.07 0.51
C LEU A 134 -2.64 -5.69 1.89
N CYS A 135 -1.97 -6.81 2.16
CA CYS A 135 -2.04 -7.50 3.44
C CYS A 135 -1.38 -6.66 4.55
N ARG A 136 -2.16 -6.35 5.58
CA ARG A 136 -1.67 -5.64 6.76
C ARG A 136 -1.48 -6.53 7.99
N CYS A 137 -2.14 -7.68 8.00
CA CYS A 137 -2.21 -8.57 9.15
C CYS A 137 -1.07 -9.60 9.23
N GLY A 138 -0.19 -9.67 8.22
CA GLY A 138 0.87 -10.68 8.13
C GLY A 138 0.41 -12.11 7.78
N GLY A 139 -0.88 -12.44 7.93
CA GLY A 139 -1.40 -13.80 7.77
C GLY A 139 -1.75 -14.25 6.35
N SER A 140 -1.80 -13.34 5.37
CA SER A 140 -2.20 -13.70 3.99
C SER A 140 -1.32 -14.81 3.40
N LYS A 141 -1.94 -15.74 2.69
CA LYS A 141 -1.27 -16.76 1.87
C LYS A 141 -0.97 -16.25 0.46
N ASN A 142 -1.55 -15.12 0.07
CA ASN A 142 -1.34 -14.44 -1.20
C ASN A 142 -0.56 -13.12 -1.03
N LYS A 143 0.43 -13.08 -0.13
CA LYS A 143 1.25 -11.88 0.07
C LYS A 143 1.88 -11.46 -1.27
N PRO A 144 1.98 -10.15 -1.56
CA PRO A 144 1.68 -9.00 -0.70
C PRO A 144 0.18 -8.63 -0.59
N PHE A 145 -0.70 -9.31 -1.32
CA PHE A 145 -2.12 -8.99 -1.39
C PHE A 145 -2.92 -9.56 -0.22
N CYS A 146 -4.09 -8.96 0.05
CA CYS A 146 -5.03 -9.49 1.03
C CYS A 146 -5.89 -10.61 0.43
N ASP A 147 -6.01 -11.72 1.14
CA ASP A 147 -6.85 -12.88 0.79
C ASP A 147 -8.02 -13.07 1.77
N GLY A 148 -8.27 -12.10 2.65
CA GLY A 148 -9.29 -12.19 3.68
C GLY A 148 -8.85 -12.87 4.99
N THR A 149 -7.63 -13.41 5.10
CA THR A 149 -7.13 -14.09 6.31
C THR A 149 -7.25 -13.24 7.58
N HIS A 150 -7.18 -11.91 7.47
CA HIS A 150 -7.36 -10.97 8.59
C HIS A 150 -8.67 -11.20 9.37
N ARG A 151 -9.74 -11.68 8.72
CA ARG A 151 -11.00 -12.01 9.38
C ARG A 151 -10.89 -13.30 10.18
N SER A 152 -10.25 -14.32 9.60
CA SER A 152 -10.07 -15.63 10.20
C SER A 152 -9.16 -15.59 11.43
N ILE A 153 -8.11 -14.77 11.40
CA ILE A 153 -7.20 -14.58 12.54
C ILE A 153 -7.65 -13.47 13.49
N GLN A 154 -8.84 -12.89 13.26
CA GLN A 154 -9.39 -11.80 14.06
C GLN A 154 -8.39 -10.65 14.29
N PHE A 155 -7.68 -10.26 13.23
CA PHE A 155 -6.70 -9.18 13.29
C PHE A 155 -7.34 -7.91 13.86
N ARG A 156 -6.68 -7.31 14.86
CA ARG A 156 -7.13 -6.06 15.49
C ARG A 156 -6.09 -4.96 15.31
N ASP A 157 -6.63 -3.79 14.99
CA ASP A 157 -5.90 -2.55 14.88
C ASP A 157 -6.63 -1.49 15.68
N ASP A 158 -6.35 -1.44 16.99
CA ASP A 158 -7.03 -0.56 17.93
C ASP A 158 -6.60 0.93 17.80
N ASN A 159 -5.61 1.21 16.93
CA ASN A 159 -4.98 2.54 16.77
C ASN A 159 -5.35 3.25 15.44
N ASN A 160 -6.46 2.86 14.80
CA ASN A 160 -6.86 3.38 13.48
C ASN A 160 -7.54 4.76 13.52
#